data_AF-A0A350IKV7-F1
#
_entry.id   AF-A0A350IKV7-F1
#
_cell.length_a   1.000
_cell.length_b   1.000
_cell.length_c   1.000
_cell.angle_alpha   90.00
_cell.angle_beta   90.00
_cell.angle_gamma   90.00
#
_symmetry.space_group_name_H-M   'P 1'
#
loop_
_entity.id
_entity.type
_entity.pdbx_description
1 polymer ?
#
loop_
_entity_poly.entity_id
_entity_poly.type
_entity_poly.pdbx_seq_one_letter_code
_entity_poly.pdbx_strand_id
1 'polypeptide(L)' 'MEDHKIISVKIVSGSNLNSRWRSPMQKITTDRGEFIDNMPGKQFGYFKDANPGFDWQSKIDQIVHNIRVIDHAGFRWLNK' A
#
# COMPACT_ATOMS: atom_id res chain seq x y z
N MET A 1 -14.67 1.72 8.67
CA MET A 1 -14.31 1.59 7.26
C MET A 1 -14.46 2.97 6.66
N GLU A 2 -13.43 3.43 5.96
CA GLU A 2 -13.35 4.82 5.49
C GLU A 2 -13.25 4.86 3.98
N ASP A 3 -13.78 5.94 3.41
CA ASP A 3 -13.70 6.25 1.99
C ASP A 3 -12.42 7.04 1.72
N HIS A 4 -11.62 6.57 0.76
CA HIS A 4 -10.40 7.25 0.35
C HIS A 4 -10.43 7.49 -1.15
N LYS A 5 -10.18 8.74 -1.56
CA LYS A 5 -9.92 9.07 -2.95
C LYS A 5 -8.45 8.79 -3.25
N ILE A 6 -8.16 7.93 -4.21
CA ILE A 6 -6.79 7.66 -4.63
C ILE A 6 -6.32 8.79 -5.54
N ILE A 7 -5.28 9.52 -5.12
CA ILE A 7 -4.72 10.67 -5.84
C ILE A 7 -3.58 10.23 -6.74
N SER A 8 -2.67 9.40 -6.23
CA SER A 8 -1.56 8.89 -7.03
C SER A 8 -1.00 7.59 -6.46
N VAL A 9 -0.36 6.81 -7.33
CA VAL A 9 0.37 5.60 -6.94
C VAL A 9 1.76 5.68 -7.56
N LYS A 10 2.79 5.50 -6.73
CA LYS A 10 4.19 5.46 -7.17
C LYS A 10 4.81 4.14 -6.75
N ILE A 11 5.55 3.50 -7.65
CA ILE A 11 6.40 2.37 -7.27
C ILE A 11 7.66 2.95 -6.65
N VAL A 12 7.95 2.54 -5.41
CA VAL A 12 9.14 2.95 -4.66
C VAL A 12 9.96 1.73 -4.26
N SER A 13 11.27 1.91 -4.11
CA SER A 13 12.09 0.85 -3.52
C SER A 13 11.69 0.66 -2.05
N GLY A 14 11.40 -0.57 -1.64
CA GLY A 14 11.15 -0.88 -0.23
C GLY A 14 12.31 -0.46 0.67
N SER A 15 13.54 -0.49 0.15
CA SER A 15 14.75 -0.09 0.88
C SER A 15 14.73 1.38 1.31
N ASN A 16 14.01 2.23 0.58
CA ASN A 16 13.87 3.65 0.89
C ASN A 16 12.87 3.88 2.03
N LEU A 17 11.98 2.91 2.28
CA LEU A 17 11.02 2.93 3.39
C LEU A 17 11.63 2.25 4.61
N ASN A 18 12.23 1.08 4.42
CA ASN A 18 12.88 0.30 5.45
C ASN A 18 14.09 -0.43 4.86
N SER A 19 15.28 -0.26 5.46
CA SER A 19 16.53 -0.84 4.96
C SER A 19 16.52 -2.38 4.82
N ARG A 20 15.59 -3.07 5.49
CA ARG A 20 15.43 -4.53 5.40
C ARG A 20 14.53 -4.97 4.25
N TRP A 21 13.75 -4.07 3.66
CA TRP A 21 12.83 -4.40 2.57
C TRP A 21 13.58 -4.30 1.25
N ARG A 22 13.70 -5.44 0.55
CA ARG A 22 14.45 -5.53 -0.72
C ARG A 22 13.57 -5.44 -1.96
N SER A 23 12.26 -5.43 -1.76
CA SER A 23 11.29 -5.51 -2.84
C SER A 23 10.69 -4.13 -3.16
N PRO A 24 10.29 -3.89 -4.42
CA PRO A 24 9.50 -2.71 -4.76
C PRO A 24 8.15 -2.76 -4.04
N MET A 25 7.64 -1.57 -3.72
CA MET A 25 6.40 -1.34 -2.98
C MET A 25 5.56 -0.28 -3.71
N GLN A 26 4.26 -0.27 -3.47
CA GLN A 26 3.36 0.79 -3.91
C GLN A 26 3.27 1.85 -2.80
N LYS A 27 3.60 3.10 -3.11
CA LYS A 27 3.27 4.26 -2.28
C LYS A 27 2.01 4.91 -2.83
N ILE A 28 0.92 4.81 -2.09
CA ILE A 28 -0.41 5.30 -2.45
C ILE A 28 -0.63 6.63 -1.73
N THR A 29 -0.89 7.69 -2.48
CA THR A 29 -1.35 8.98 -1.91
C THR A 29 -2.86 9.06 -2.04
N THR A 30 -3.52 9.38 -0.94
CA THR A 30 -4.97 9.60 -0.86
C THR A 30 -5.28 11.01 -0.37
N ASP A 31 -6.54 11.40 -0.42
CA ASP A 31 -7.08 12.60 0.22
C ASP A 31 -6.93 12.62 1.76
N ARG A 32 -6.66 11.47 2.39
CA ARG A 32 -6.44 11.33 3.84
C ARG A 32 -4.99 11.09 4.25
N GLY A 33 -4.07 11.07 3.29
CA GLY A 33 -2.64 10.85 3.55
C GLY A 33 -2.01 9.75 2.68
N GLU A 34 -0.79 9.36 3.04
CA GLU A 34 0.01 8.39 2.30
C GLU A 34 -0.01 7.01 2.96
N PHE A 35 -0.10 5.98 2.13
CA PHE A 35 -0.16 4.58 2.50
C PHE A 35 0.82 3.76 1.65
N ILE A 36 1.16 2.57 2.14
CA ILE A 36 2.01 1.62 1.46
C ILE A 36 1.24 0.33 1.21
N ASP A 37 1.51 -0.31 0.08
CA ASP A 37 1.09 -1.68 -0.19
C ASP A 37 2.21 -2.46 -0.89
N ASN A 38 2.12 -3.77 -0.82
CA ASN A 38 2.96 -4.68 -1.60
C ASN A 38 2.71 -4.47 -3.10
N MET A 39 3.58 -5.02 -3.97
CA MET A 39 3.28 -5.03 -5.41
C MET A 39 2.15 -6.02 -5.73
N PRO A 40 1.35 -5.76 -6.80
CA PRO A 40 0.31 -6.67 -7.25
C PRO A 40 0.86 -8.09 -7.50
N GLY A 41 0.17 -9.08 -6.95
CA GLY A 41 0.55 -10.50 -7.09
C GLY A 41 1.86 -10.89 -6.41
N LYS A 42 2.52 -9.99 -5.67
CA LYS A 42 3.75 -10.29 -4.95
C LYS A 42 3.54 -10.18 -3.45
N GLN A 43 3.70 -11.30 -2.75
CA GLN A 43 3.75 -11.32 -1.30
C GLN A 43 5.16 -10.92 -0.85
N PHE A 44 5.27 -9.80 -0.13
CA PHE A 44 6.53 -9.38 0.46
C PHE A 44 6.36 -9.11 1.94
N GLY A 45 7.21 -9.77 2.73
CA GLY A 45 7.21 -9.70 4.19
C GLY A 45 7.82 -10.95 4.79
N TYR A 46 8.36 -10.83 6.00
CA TYR A 46 8.79 -11.98 6.82
C TYR A 46 7.62 -12.74 7.44
N PHE A 47 6.41 -12.17 7.37
CA PHE A 47 5.21 -12.74 7.94
C PHE A 47 4.57 -13.68 6.93
N LYS A 48 4.26 -14.90 7.40
CA LYS A 48 3.62 -15.98 6.64
C LYS A 48 2.32 -15.56 5.93
N ASP A 49 1.70 -14.46 6.40
CA ASP A 49 0.42 -13.95 5.93
C ASP A 49 0.55 -12.61 5.17
N ALA A 50 1.74 -12.28 4.66
CA ALA A 50 1.91 -11.09 3.82
C ALA A 50 1.04 -11.25 2.55
N ASN A 51 -0.10 -10.58 2.48
CA ASN A 51 -0.96 -10.64 1.29
C ASN A 51 -0.28 -9.96 0.10
N PRO A 52 -0.51 -10.45 -1.13
CA PRO A 52 -0.09 -9.74 -2.31
C PRO A 52 -0.82 -8.39 -2.34
N GLY A 53 -0.12 -7.36 -2.80
CA GLY A 53 -0.75 -6.05 -2.88
C GLY A 53 -1.88 -6.02 -3.90
N PHE A 54 -2.75 -5.02 -3.76
CA PHE A 54 -3.81 -4.76 -4.72
C PHE A 54 -3.30 -3.83 -5.84
N ASP A 55 -3.85 -3.92 -7.06
CA ASP A 55 -3.51 -2.98 -8.14
C ASP A 55 -4.16 -1.61 -7.89
N TRP A 56 -3.51 -0.78 -7.07
CA TRP A 56 -3.96 0.56 -6.74
C TRP A 56 -3.83 1.53 -7.91
N GLN A 57 -2.95 1.24 -8.88
CA GLN A 57 -2.77 2.11 -10.04
C GLN A 57 -4.05 2.15 -10.89
N SER A 58 -4.79 1.04 -10.96
CA SER A 58 -6.12 0.98 -11.59
C SER A 58 -7.22 1.81 -10.90
N LYS A 59 -6.93 2.37 -9.72
CA LYS A 59 -7.88 3.10 -8.87
C LYS A 59 -7.61 4.59 -8.73
N ILE A 60 -6.60 5.12 -9.43
CA ILE A 60 -6.35 6.56 -9.46
C ILE A 60 -7.64 7.30 -9.88
N ASP A 61 -7.93 8.42 -9.19
CA ASP A 61 -9.13 9.24 -9.30
C ASP A 61 -10.46 8.60 -8.85
N GLN A 62 -10.44 7.35 -8.40
CA GLN A 62 -11.62 6.68 -7.82
C GLN A 62 -11.68 6.86 -6.31
N ILE A 63 -12.90 6.91 -5.78
CA ILE A 63 -13.19 6.72 -4.36
C ILE A 63 -13.29 5.22 -4.12
N VAL A 64 -12.51 4.71 -3.18
CA VAL A 64 -12.52 3.30 -2.79
C VAL A 64 -13.15 3.18 -1.41
N HIS A 65 -14.14 2.30 -1.32
CA HIS A 65 -14.89 1.99 -0.10
C HIS A 65 -14.38 0.70 0.55
N ASN A 66 -14.66 0.55 1.84
CA ASN A 66 -14.39 -0.67 2.62
C ASN A 66 -12.92 -1.08 2.68
N ILE A 67 -12.00 -0.11 2.61
CA ILE A 67 -10.57 -0.37 2.80
C ILE A 67 -10.20 -0.26 4.28
N ARG A 68 -9.35 -1.17 4.73
CA ARG A 68 -8.83 -1.17 6.09
C ARG A 68 -7.46 -0.52 6.10
N VAL A 69 -7.34 0.53 6.91
CA VAL A 69 -6.04 1.09 7.27
C VAL A 69 -5.45 0.29 8.43
N ILE A 70 -4.21 -0.16 8.28
CA ILE A 70 -3.48 -0.88 9.34
C ILE A 70 -2.10 -0.25 9.51
N ASP A 71 -1.72 0.01 10.75
CA ASP A 71 -0.36 0.45 11.09
C ASP A 71 0.52 -0.77 11.41
N HIS A 72 1.61 -0.93 10.67
CA HIS A 72 2.60 -1.98 10.93
C HIS A 72 4.01 -1.42 10.78
N ALA A 73 4.84 -1.65 11.80
CA ALA A 73 6.24 -1.21 11.84
C ALA A 73 6.43 0.30 11.56
N GLY A 74 5.47 1.14 11.96
CA GLY A 74 5.48 2.59 11.72
C GLY A 74 4.98 3.03 10.34
N PHE A 75 4.49 2.10 9.52
CA PHE A 75 3.93 2.37 8.20
C PHE A 75 2.43 2.13 8.18
N ARG A 76 1.71 2.99 7.45
CA ARG A 76 0.28 2.89 7.19
C ARG A 76 0.02 2.09 5.93
N TRP A 77 -0.81 1.05 6.03
CA TRP A 77 -1.14 0.16 4.92
C TRP A 77 -2.60 0.29 4.54
N LEU A 78 -2.89 0.21 3.24
CA LEU A 78 -4.24 0.00 2.73
C LEU A 78 -4.42 -1.48 2.39
N ASN A 79 -5.35 -2.13 3.09
CA ASN A 79 -5.71 -3.53 2.86
C ASN A 79 -7.17 -3.61 2.37
N LYS A 80 -7.42 -4.44 1.36
CA LYS A 80 -8.73 -4.61 0.74
C LYS A 80 -9.32 -5.98 1.11
#